data_AF-A0A1M6V2T8-F1
#
_entry.id   AF-A0A1M6V2T8-F1
#
_cell.length_a   1.000
_cell.length_b   1.000
_cell.length_c   1.000
_cell.angle_alpha   90.00
_cell.angle_beta   90.00
_cell.angle_gamma   90.00
#
_symmetry.space_group_name_H-M   'P 1'
#
loop_
_entity.id
_entity.type
_entity.pdbx_description
1 polymer ?
#
loop_
_entity_poly.entity_id
_entity_poly.type
_entity_poly.pdbx_seq_one_letter_code
_entity_poly.pdbx_strand_id
1 'polypeptide(L)'
;MVSKQSIYKQLGEVLFKRKQKVWLYVLGILWMAVAVQVGVNHLLLPKTSLLQAFVSTNTNVSAFELEMCASYGKGYLSDKEKENLVRYLADSIGLKVEGTPVISDNGQETEVTVEKNGKNADTSIKVATLSQQEEGVANFHHYILVRLKLYENTESLMDYRNLLEKAMKELKAENIQTTMQLSSTYKGHLNLDSMNKIANGMIESLGGKIAYANREEELFTVYAYSGLLKEYVTSMGTKINIHIAIQYDKDTDTTIVYLGTPVINGGY
;
A
#
# COMPACT_ATOMS: atom_id res chain seq x y z
N MET A 1 41.01 -14.53 -66.47
CA MET A 1 41.29 -13.35 -65.63
C MET A 1 40.02 -12.99 -64.87
N VAL A 2 40.11 -12.99 -63.53
CA VAL A 2 39.10 -12.73 -62.48
C VAL A 2 37.85 -13.63 -62.50
N SER A 3 37.83 -14.61 -61.58
CA SER A 3 36.75 -15.57 -61.36
C SER A 3 35.47 -14.90 -60.84
N LYS A 4 34.33 -15.14 -61.51
CA LYS A 4 32.98 -14.69 -61.08
C LYS A 4 32.66 -15.09 -59.64
N GLN A 5 33.21 -16.20 -59.13
CA GLN A 5 33.02 -16.63 -57.73
C GLN A 5 33.59 -15.65 -56.69
N SER A 6 34.64 -14.90 -57.03
CA SER A 6 35.24 -13.91 -56.12
C SER A 6 34.33 -12.69 -55.92
N ILE A 7 33.59 -12.31 -56.95
CA ILE A 7 32.74 -11.11 -56.96
C ILE A 7 31.47 -11.35 -56.13
N TYR A 8 30.82 -12.52 -56.27
CA TYR A 8 29.64 -12.87 -55.48
C TYR A 8 29.94 -13.01 -53.98
N LYS A 9 31.13 -13.52 -53.61
CA LYS A 9 31.55 -13.65 -52.21
C LYS A 9 31.82 -12.28 -51.57
N GLN A 10 32.44 -11.36 -52.31
CA GLN A 10 32.66 -9.98 -51.85
C GLN A 10 31.34 -9.18 -51.76
N LEU A 11 30.41 -9.35 -52.69
CA LEU A 11 29.08 -8.72 -52.64
C LEU A 11 28.24 -9.23 -51.46
N GLY A 12 28.29 -10.53 -51.17
CA GLY A 12 27.62 -11.14 -50.02
C GLY A 12 28.14 -10.59 -48.68
N GLU A 13 29.47 -10.49 -48.52
CA GLU A 13 30.07 -9.93 -47.31
C GLU A 13 29.76 -8.43 -47.11
N VAL A 14 29.73 -7.64 -48.19
CA VAL A 14 29.41 -6.20 -48.12
C VAL A 14 27.94 -5.97 -47.80
N LEU A 15 27.03 -6.75 -48.39
CA LEU A 15 25.59 -6.69 -48.10
C LEU A 15 25.27 -7.17 -46.67
N PHE A 16 25.95 -8.22 -46.20
CA PHE A 16 25.80 -8.73 -44.84
C PHE A 16 26.34 -7.74 -43.80
N LYS A 17 27.51 -7.15 -44.04
CA LYS A 17 28.07 -6.06 -43.18
C LYS A 17 27.17 -4.83 -43.17
N ARG A 18 26.54 -4.46 -44.29
CA ARG A 18 25.62 -3.31 -44.36
C ARG A 18 24.31 -3.60 -43.60
N LYS A 19 23.75 -4.81 -43.72
CA LYS A 19 22.58 -5.25 -42.93
C LYS A 19 22.90 -5.33 -41.43
N GLN A 20 24.07 -5.82 -41.05
CA GLN A 20 24.53 -5.84 -39.65
C GLN A 20 24.69 -4.43 -39.08
N LYS A 21 25.27 -3.49 -39.84
CA LYS A 21 25.35 -2.08 -39.43
C LYS A 21 23.97 -1.45 -39.23
N VAL A 22 23.04 -1.66 -40.17
CA VAL A 22 21.65 -1.17 -40.04
C VAL A 22 20.97 -1.78 -38.81
N TRP A 23 21.17 -3.07 -38.55
CA TRP A 23 20.63 -3.73 -37.36
C TRP A 23 21.20 -3.17 -36.06
N LEU A 24 22.50 -2.86 -36.00
CA LEU A 24 23.13 -2.19 -34.86
C LEU A 24 22.58 -0.78 -34.62
N TYR A 25 22.29 -0.03 -35.68
CA TYR A 25 21.63 1.28 -35.55
C TYR A 25 20.21 1.16 -35.01
N VAL A 26 19.42 0.21 -35.50
CA VAL A 26 18.05 -0.05 -34.99
C VAL A 26 18.10 -0.49 -33.52
N LEU A 27 19.04 -1.36 -33.15
CA LEU A 27 19.24 -1.79 -31.76
C LEU A 27 19.62 -0.60 -30.87
N GLY A 28 20.52 0.28 -31.33
CA GLY A 28 20.93 1.48 -30.61
C GLY A 28 19.77 2.45 -30.39
N ILE A 29 18.91 2.65 -31.40
CA ILE A 29 17.71 3.49 -31.28
C ILE A 29 16.69 2.87 -30.31
N LEU A 30 16.50 1.55 -30.35
CA LEU A 30 15.64 0.83 -29.40
C LEU A 30 16.14 0.98 -27.96
N TRP A 31 17.44 0.77 -27.73
CA TRP A 31 18.03 0.95 -26.41
C TRP A 31 18.02 2.41 -25.94
N MET A 32 18.15 3.37 -26.85
CA MET A 32 17.99 4.80 -26.55
C MET A 32 16.55 5.12 -26.17
N ALA A 33 15.56 4.56 -26.87
CA ALA A 33 14.15 4.72 -26.51
C ALA A 33 13.84 4.10 -25.15
N VAL A 34 14.40 2.92 -24.83
CA VAL A 34 14.29 2.30 -23.50
C VAL A 34 14.98 3.16 -22.44
N ALA A 35 16.17 3.69 -22.70
CA ALA A 35 16.89 4.56 -21.75
C ALA A 35 16.15 5.89 -21.52
N VAL A 36 15.53 6.46 -22.56
CA VAL A 36 14.66 7.62 -22.44
C VAL A 36 13.40 7.26 -21.66
N GLN A 37 12.78 6.10 -21.91
CA GLN A 37 11.59 5.67 -21.17
C GLN A 37 11.90 5.41 -19.70
N VAL A 38 13.03 4.76 -19.39
CA VAL A 38 13.53 4.54 -18.02
C VAL A 38 13.92 5.87 -17.37
N GLY A 39 14.63 6.73 -18.10
CA GLY A 39 15.06 8.05 -17.64
C GLY A 39 13.88 8.96 -17.35
N VAL A 40 12.93 9.07 -18.27
CA VAL A 40 11.67 9.79 -18.10
C VAL A 40 10.86 9.20 -16.94
N ASN A 41 10.76 7.87 -16.82
CA ASN A 41 10.09 7.21 -15.70
C ASN A 41 10.87 7.31 -14.37
N HIS A 42 12.12 7.76 -14.35
CA HIS A 42 12.88 8.00 -13.11
C HIS A 42 12.98 9.51 -12.79
N LEU A 43 12.91 10.37 -13.81
CA LEU A 43 13.10 11.81 -13.72
C LEU A 43 11.76 12.59 -13.64
N LEU A 44 10.68 12.07 -14.23
CA LEU A 44 9.34 12.67 -14.23
C LEU A 44 8.39 12.10 -13.18
N LEU A 45 8.77 11.07 -12.40
CA LEU A 45 7.99 10.76 -11.20
C LEU A 45 8.21 11.94 -10.25
N PRO A 46 7.20 12.76 -9.97
CA PRO A 46 7.34 13.76 -8.94
C PRO A 46 7.74 13.01 -7.67
N LYS A 47 8.81 13.44 -7.00
CA LYS A 47 9.12 12.99 -5.64
C LYS A 47 8.11 13.60 -4.64
N THR A 48 6.84 13.71 -5.00
CA THR A 48 5.79 14.01 -4.04
C THR A 48 5.54 12.71 -3.30
N SER A 49 5.82 12.69 -2.00
CA SER A 49 5.38 11.56 -1.19
C SER A 49 3.85 11.46 -1.32
N LEU A 50 3.31 10.25 -1.31
CA LEU A 50 1.86 9.99 -1.25
C LEU A 50 1.16 10.93 -0.25
N LEU A 51 1.79 11.10 0.93
CA LEU A 51 1.39 12.05 1.96
C LEU A 51 1.34 13.50 1.49
N GLN A 52 2.37 13.98 0.77
CA GLN A 52 2.38 15.34 0.21
C GLN A 52 1.34 15.54 -0.89
N ALA A 53 1.19 14.59 -1.81
CA ALA A 53 0.16 14.67 -2.85
C ALA A 53 -1.23 14.80 -2.20
N PHE A 54 -1.47 14.09 -1.11
CA PHE A 54 -2.72 14.15 -0.38
C PHE A 54 -2.94 15.43 0.43
N VAL A 55 -1.97 15.82 1.28
CA VAL A 55 -2.05 17.08 2.04
C VAL A 55 -2.20 18.28 1.10
N SER A 56 -1.58 18.23 -0.09
CA SER A 56 -1.71 19.30 -1.08
C SER A 56 -3.12 19.44 -1.70
N THR A 57 -3.90 18.37 -1.69
CA THR A 57 -5.28 18.36 -2.24
C THR A 57 -6.37 18.60 -1.20
N ASN A 58 -6.05 18.48 0.10
CA ASN A 58 -7.05 18.53 1.15
C ASN A 58 -6.54 19.23 2.41
N THR A 59 -7.17 20.34 2.77
CA THR A 59 -6.85 21.12 3.97
C THR A 59 -7.56 20.61 5.23
N ASN A 60 -8.54 19.71 5.09
CA ASN A 60 -9.44 19.28 6.18
C ASN A 60 -9.16 17.85 6.63
N VAL A 61 -7.88 17.48 6.63
CA VAL A 61 -7.43 16.18 7.09
C VAL A 61 -7.76 16.01 8.58
N SER A 62 -8.51 14.95 8.91
CA SER A 62 -8.95 14.67 10.27
C SER A 62 -8.15 13.56 10.94
N ALA A 63 -7.78 12.52 10.19
CA ALA A 63 -6.96 11.43 10.73
C ALA A 63 -6.17 10.70 9.64
N PHE A 64 -5.07 10.08 10.08
CA PHE A 64 -4.34 9.09 9.31
C PHE A 64 -4.39 7.75 10.02
N GLU A 65 -4.46 6.68 9.26
CA GLU A 65 -4.45 5.32 9.75
C GLU A 65 -3.41 4.50 8.99
N LEU A 66 -2.61 3.76 9.75
CA LEU A 66 -1.63 2.80 9.27
C LEU A 66 -2.03 1.44 9.83
N GLU A 67 -2.25 0.49 8.94
CA GLU A 67 -2.47 -0.90 9.28
C GLU A 67 -1.36 -1.75 8.67
N MET A 68 -0.73 -2.59 9.50
CA MET A 68 0.20 -3.61 9.05
C MET A 68 -0.24 -4.99 9.53
N CYS A 69 -0.29 -5.92 8.59
CA CYS A 69 -0.57 -7.33 8.88
C CYS A 69 0.60 -8.17 8.37
N ALA A 70 1.09 -9.10 9.18
CA ALA A 70 2.19 -9.99 8.78
C ALA A 70 1.98 -11.39 9.33
N SER A 71 2.46 -12.40 8.62
CA SER A 71 2.56 -13.75 9.14
C SER A 71 3.81 -13.87 10.00
N TYR A 72 3.68 -14.46 11.18
CA TYR A 72 4.79 -14.70 12.10
C TYR A 72 5.24 -16.16 12.14
N GLY A 73 4.63 -17.03 11.34
CA GLY A 73 5.01 -18.43 11.20
C GLY A 73 4.00 -19.40 11.81
N LYS A 74 4.45 -20.64 12.00
CA LYS A 74 3.64 -21.77 12.44
C LYS A 74 4.23 -22.42 13.69
N GLY A 75 3.39 -23.18 14.41
CA GLY A 75 3.80 -24.00 15.54
C GLY A 75 3.22 -23.51 16.86
N TYR A 76 3.76 -23.99 17.98
CA TYR A 76 3.31 -23.50 19.28
C TYR A 76 3.96 -22.15 19.59
N LEU A 77 3.15 -21.20 20.03
CA LEU A 77 3.59 -19.90 20.54
C LEU A 77 2.86 -19.63 21.85
N SER A 78 3.61 -19.59 22.95
CA SER A 78 3.05 -19.34 24.28
C SER A 78 2.53 -17.91 24.41
N ASP A 79 1.61 -17.67 25.33
CA ASP A 79 1.09 -16.33 25.58
C ASP A 79 2.18 -15.38 26.07
N LYS A 80 3.22 -15.89 26.74
CA LYS A 80 4.36 -15.08 27.15
C LYS A 80 5.20 -14.62 25.96
N GLU A 81 5.39 -15.49 24.96
CA GLU A 81 6.07 -15.12 23.72
C GLU A 81 5.25 -14.10 22.93
N LYS A 82 3.92 -14.28 22.84
CA LYS A 82 3.02 -13.27 22.25
C LYS A 82 3.09 -11.94 22.99
N GLU A 83 3.15 -11.95 24.33
CA GLU A 83 3.32 -10.77 25.16
C GLU A 83 4.63 -10.01 24.82
N ASN A 84 5.73 -10.75 24.67
CA ASN A 84 7.02 -10.17 24.31
C ASN A 84 6.98 -9.54 22.91
N LEU A 85 6.27 -10.15 21.96
CA LEU A 85 6.10 -9.61 20.60
C LEU A 85 5.32 -8.30 20.59
N VAL A 86 4.16 -8.25 21.26
CA VAL A 86 3.37 -7.01 21.32
C VAL A 86 4.14 -5.88 22.00
N ARG A 87 4.91 -6.19 23.05
CA ARG A 87 5.77 -5.21 23.74
C ARG A 87 6.92 -4.72 22.87
N TYR A 88 7.62 -5.63 22.18
CA TYR A 88 8.70 -5.27 21.26
C TYR A 88 8.20 -4.33 20.16
N LEU A 89 7.04 -4.61 19.56
CA LEU A 89 6.43 -3.75 18.55
C LEU A 89 5.99 -2.40 19.14
N ALA A 90 5.41 -2.39 20.34
CA ALA A 90 5.05 -1.16 21.03
C ALA A 90 6.28 -0.27 21.31
N ASP A 91 7.35 -0.87 21.84
CA ASP A 91 8.60 -0.17 22.13
C ASP A 91 9.25 0.38 20.85
N SER A 92 9.13 -0.34 19.71
CA SER A 92 9.68 0.10 18.42
C SER A 92 9.10 1.43 17.91
N ILE A 93 7.88 1.77 18.33
CA ILE A 93 7.20 3.04 18.02
C ILE A 93 7.14 3.99 19.22
N GLY A 94 7.84 3.67 20.31
CA GLY A 94 7.87 4.50 21.53
C GLY A 94 6.58 4.45 22.36
N LEU A 95 5.70 3.47 22.11
CA LEU A 95 4.48 3.29 22.85
C LEU A 95 4.78 2.63 24.21
N LYS A 96 4.74 3.42 25.28
CA LYS A 96 4.80 2.88 26.65
C LYS A 96 3.51 2.14 26.97
N VAL A 97 3.64 0.82 27.13
CA VAL A 97 2.57 -0.10 27.53
C VAL A 97 2.61 -0.28 29.05
N GLU A 98 1.70 0.37 29.75
CA GLU A 98 1.51 0.19 31.19
C GLU A 98 0.48 -0.93 31.41
N GLY A 99 0.84 -1.98 32.16
CA GLY A 99 -0.04 -3.11 32.44
C GLY A 99 0.25 -4.39 31.65
N THR A 100 -0.58 -5.41 31.88
CA THR A 100 -0.52 -6.71 31.18
C THR A 100 -1.39 -6.67 29.92
N PRO A 101 -0.89 -7.15 28.77
CA PRO A 101 -1.71 -7.30 27.56
C PRO A 101 -2.98 -8.12 27.84
N VAL A 102 -4.05 -7.80 27.11
CA VAL A 102 -5.31 -8.51 27.19
C VAL A 102 -5.18 -9.82 26.43
N ILE A 103 -5.57 -10.93 27.06
CA ILE A 103 -5.59 -12.26 26.45
C ILE A 103 -7.05 -12.63 26.18
N SER A 104 -7.34 -13.01 24.94
CA SER A 104 -8.64 -13.54 24.51
C SER A 104 -8.44 -14.94 23.94
N ASP A 105 -9.30 -15.89 24.31
CA ASP A 105 -9.29 -17.26 23.81
C ASP A 105 -10.74 -17.73 23.63
N ASN A 106 -11.10 -18.10 22.40
CA ASN A 106 -12.40 -18.66 22.07
C ASN A 106 -12.33 -20.13 21.61
N GLY A 107 -11.18 -20.78 21.81
CA GLY A 107 -10.89 -22.17 21.46
C GLY A 107 -10.37 -22.38 20.03
N GLN A 108 -10.77 -21.53 19.07
CA GLN A 108 -10.26 -21.58 17.69
C GLN A 108 -9.20 -20.50 17.42
N GLU A 109 -9.30 -19.39 18.12
CA GLU A 109 -8.43 -18.24 18.02
C GLU A 109 -7.96 -17.80 19.41
N THR A 110 -6.66 -17.55 19.54
CA THR A 110 -6.09 -16.91 20.74
C THR A 110 -5.39 -15.63 20.35
N GLU A 111 -5.66 -14.56 21.10
CA GLU A 111 -5.14 -13.23 20.83
C GLU A 111 -4.48 -12.66 22.07
N VAL A 112 -3.34 -12.00 21.87
CA VAL A 112 -2.73 -11.13 22.88
C VAL A 112 -2.67 -9.73 22.29
N THR A 113 -3.29 -8.77 23.00
CA THR A 113 -3.52 -7.43 22.48
C THR A 113 -3.04 -6.37 23.47
N VAL A 114 -2.41 -5.33 22.92
CA VAL A 114 -2.11 -4.07 23.60
C VAL A 114 -2.86 -2.96 22.88
N GLU A 115 -3.62 -2.18 23.64
CA GLU A 115 -4.32 -1.01 23.14
C GLU A 115 -4.01 0.22 23.97
N LYS A 116 -3.89 1.36 23.30
CA LYS A 116 -3.80 2.67 23.94
C LYS A 116 -4.57 3.68 23.11
N ASN A 117 -5.63 4.19 23.69
CA ASN A 117 -6.40 5.29 23.13
C ASN A 117 -5.97 6.58 23.80
N GLY A 118 -5.77 7.61 23.01
CA GLY A 118 -5.21 8.87 23.45
C GLY A 118 -5.76 10.02 22.63
N LYS A 119 -5.61 11.24 23.17
CA LYS A 119 -6.14 12.45 22.53
C LYS A 119 -5.66 12.62 21.07
N ASN A 120 -4.40 12.26 20.80
CA ASN A 120 -3.75 12.49 19.51
C ASN A 120 -3.52 11.19 18.71
N ALA A 121 -3.75 10.02 19.32
CA ALA A 121 -3.53 8.76 18.64
C ALA A 121 -4.23 7.60 19.35
N ASP A 122 -4.74 6.69 18.54
CA ASP A 122 -5.16 5.35 18.97
C ASP A 122 -4.21 4.32 18.39
N THR A 123 -3.79 3.36 19.21
CA THR A 123 -2.88 2.29 18.79
C THR A 123 -3.40 0.95 19.29
N SER A 124 -3.41 -0.04 18.40
CA SER A 124 -3.70 -1.44 18.72
C SER A 124 -2.61 -2.32 18.11
N ILE A 125 -2.02 -3.19 18.94
CA ILE A 125 -1.02 -4.17 18.53
C ILE A 125 -1.51 -5.52 19.02
N LYS A 126 -1.69 -6.45 18.09
CA LYS A 126 -2.26 -7.77 18.34
C LYS A 126 -1.36 -8.85 17.75
N VAL A 127 -1.18 -9.93 18.50
CA VAL A 127 -0.69 -11.21 17.98
C VAL A 127 -1.82 -12.23 18.10
N ALA A 128 -2.33 -12.68 16.96
CA ALA A 128 -3.39 -13.66 16.86
C ALA A 128 -2.82 -15.02 16.44
N THR A 129 -3.38 -16.10 16.99
CA THR A 129 -3.10 -17.48 16.59
C THR A 129 -4.40 -18.11 16.14
N LEU A 130 -4.43 -18.53 14.88
CA LEU A 130 -5.51 -19.32 14.32
C LEU A 130 -5.14 -20.79 14.40
N SER A 131 -6.01 -21.59 15.03
CA SER A 131 -5.91 -23.04 15.03
C SER A 131 -6.74 -23.63 13.88
N GLN A 132 -6.12 -24.50 13.09
CA GLN A 132 -6.79 -25.32 12.09
C GLN A 132 -6.55 -26.79 12.43
N GLN A 133 -7.63 -27.57 12.46
CA GLN A 133 -7.51 -29.02 12.52
C GLN A 133 -7.37 -29.57 11.10
N GLU A 134 -6.19 -30.08 10.77
CA GLU A 134 -5.95 -30.88 9.57
C GLU A 134 -5.57 -32.29 10.00
N GLU A 135 -6.31 -33.29 9.51
CA GLU A 135 -6.04 -34.72 9.74
C GLU A 135 -5.88 -35.12 11.23
N GLY A 136 -6.55 -34.42 12.14
CA GLY A 136 -6.51 -34.69 13.59
C GLY A 136 -5.29 -34.09 14.31
N VAL A 137 -4.44 -33.33 13.61
CA VAL A 137 -3.34 -32.56 14.19
C VAL A 137 -3.73 -31.08 14.24
N ALA A 138 -3.54 -30.43 15.39
CA ALA A 138 -3.73 -28.99 15.52
C ALA A 138 -2.57 -28.26 14.87
N ASN A 139 -2.85 -27.56 13.77
CA ASN A 139 -1.92 -26.63 13.12
C ASN A 139 -2.22 -25.22 13.60
N PHE A 140 -1.17 -24.49 13.98
CA PHE A 140 -1.27 -23.13 14.48
C PHE A 140 -0.57 -22.18 13.52
N HIS A 141 -1.25 -21.10 13.17
CA HIS A 141 -0.73 -20.04 12.33
C HIS A 141 -0.81 -18.72 13.09
N HIS A 142 0.30 -17.99 13.15
CA HIS A 142 0.40 -16.74 13.88
C HIS A 142 0.42 -15.54 12.95
N TYR A 143 -0.30 -14.49 13.36
CA TYR A 143 -0.40 -13.24 12.63
C TYR A 143 -0.15 -12.08 13.58
N ILE A 144 0.60 -11.09 13.11
CA ILE A 144 0.81 -9.81 13.79
C ILE A 144 -0.07 -8.78 13.09
N LEU A 145 -0.86 -8.06 13.86
CA LEU A 145 -1.68 -6.95 13.39
C LEU A 145 -1.32 -5.70 14.18
N VAL A 146 -0.92 -4.65 13.48
CA VAL A 146 -0.65 -3.33 14.07
C VAL A 146 -1.56 -2.32 13.40
N ARG A 147 -2.32 -1.59 14.20
CA ARG A 147 -3.14 -0.46 13.75
C ARG A 147 -2.74 0.78 14.54
N LEU A 148 -2.41 1.83 13.81
CA LEU A 148 -2.09 3.14 14.35
C LEU A 148 -2.99 4.17 13.68
N LYS A 149 -3.78 4.89 14.47
CA LYS A 149 -4.59 6.02 14.01
C LYS A 149 -4.07 7.30 14.67
N LEU A 150 -3.65 8.27 13.88
CA LEU A 150 -3.12 9.55 14.34
C LEU A 150 -4.13 10.66 14.08
N TYR A 151 -4.46 11.41 15.13
CA TYR A 151 -5.29 12.61 15.09
C TYR A 151 -4.37 13.82 15.19
N GLU A 152 -4.41 14.71 14.19
CA GLU A 152 -3.54 15.89 14.09
C GLU A 152 -2.03 15.52 13.95
N ASN A 153 -1.20 16.42 13.40
CA ASN A 153 0.26 16.25 13.19
C ASN A 153 0.71 14.96 12.46
N THR A 154 0.58 15.00 11.13
CA THR A 154 0.56 13.79 10.31
C THR A 154 1.86 13.57 9.53
N GLU A 155 2.82 14.46 9.74
CA GLU A 155 4.16 14.43 9.15
C GLU A 155 4.93 13.17 9.57
N SER A 156 4.65 12.63 10.75
CA SER A 156 5.36 11.48 11.32
C SER A 156 4.85 10.11 10.86
N LEU A 157 3.80 10.02 10.02
CA LEU A 157 3.22 8.73 9.60
C LEU A 157 4.25 7.84 8.92
N MET A 158 5.04 8.41 8.03
CA MET A 158 6.06 7.67 7.28
C MET A 158 7.17 7.18 8.21
N ASP A 159 7.46 7.90 9.30
CA ASP A 159 8.42 7.47 10.29
C ASP A 159 7.90 6.26 11.07
N TYR A 160 6.64 6.28 11.52
CA TYR A 160 6.01 5.12 12.16
C TYR A 160 5.93 3.91 11.23
N ARG A 161 5.59 4.12 9.95
CA ARG A 161 5.64 3.06 8.93
C ARG A 161 7.03 2.44 8.84
N ASN A 162 8.07 3.27 8.75
CA ASN A 162 9.44 2.78 8.62
C ASN A 162 9.92 2.04 9.89
N LEU A 163 9.56 2.53 11.08
CA LEU A 163 9.88 1.88 12.35
C LEU A 163 9.22 0.50 12.46
N LEU A 164 7.92 0.40 12.15
CA LEU A 164 7.18 -0.86 12.19
C LEU A 164 7.66 -1.84 11.11
N GLU A 165 7.91 -1.37 9.89
CA GLU A 165 8.48 -2.22 8.83
C GLU A 165 9.83 -2.82 9.26
N LYS A 166 10.68 -2.01 9.90
CA LYS A 166 11.97 -2.45 10.40
C LYS A 166 11.79 -3.50 11.50
N ALA A 167 10.93 -3.24 12.48
CA ALA A 167 10.63 -4.17 13.56
C ALA A 167 10.09 -5.51 13.05
N MET A 168 9.15 -5.48 12.09
CA MET A 168 8.61 -6.69 11.45
C MET A 168 9.69 -7.49 10.71
N LYS A 169 10.61 -6.81 10.01
CA LYS A 169 11.75 -7.47 9.34
C LYS A 169 12.73 -8.08 10.33
N GLU A 170 13.00 -7.43 11.46
CA GLU A 170 13.86 -7.95 12.53
C GLU A 170 13.25 -9.20 13.19
N LEU A 171 11.92 -9.23 13.33
CA LEU A 171 11.15 -10.41 13.75
C LEU A 171 11.10 -11.52 12.69
N LYS A 172 11.64 -11.29 11.49
CA LYS A 172 11.54 -12.19 10.33
C LYS A 172 10.09 -12.53 9.97
N ALA A 173 9.17 -11.59 10.22
CA ALA A 173 7.79 -11.74 9.79
C ALA A 173 7.72 -11.77 8.26
N GLU A 174 6.84 -12.62 7.74
CA GLU A 174 6.63 -12.85 6.32
C GLU A 174 5.32 -12.21 5.85
N ASN A 175 5.18 -12.01 4.54
CA ASN A 175 3.96 -11.49 3.93
C ASN A 175 3.45 -10.19 4.58
N ILE A 176 4.37 -9.26 4.90
CA ILE A 176 4.02 -7.96 5.48
C ILE A 176 3.18 -7.17 4.48
N GLN A 177 1.90 -7.01 4.79
CA GLN A 177 0.95 -6.16 4.09
C GLN A 177 0.84 -4.84 4.84
N THR A 178 0.84 -3.74 4.10
CA THR A 178 0.69 -2.40 4.65
C THR A 178 -0.43 -1.68 3.93
N THR A 179 -1.41 -1.25 4.71
CA THR A 179 -2.49 -0.38 4.26
C THR A 179 -2.33 0.96 4.96
N MET A 180 -2.41 2.05 4.20
CA MET A 180 -2.53 3.39 4.76
C MET A 180 -3.85 4.00 4.33
N GLN A 181 -4.49 4.71 5.24
CA GLN A 181 -5.72 5.43 5.01
C GLN A 181 -5.59 6.86 5.52
N LEU A 182 -6.18 7.78 4.79
CA LEU A 182 -6.40 9.15 5.18
C LEU A 182 -7.90 9.42 5.22
N SER A 183 -8.37 10.09 6.26
CA SER A 183 -9.73 10.62 6.34
C SER A 183 -9.74 12.13 6.39
N SER A 184 -10.71 12.75 5.74
CA SER A 184 -10.99 14.18 5.80
C SER A 184 -12.45 14.41 6.09
N THR A 185 -12.75 15.43 6.89
CA THR A 185 -14.08 15.65 7.44
C THR A 185 -14.63 16.99 6.96
N TYR A 186 -15.84 16.97 6.40
CA TYR A 186 -16.54 18.15 5.89
C TYR A 186 -17.87 18.30 6.59
N LYS A 187 -18.20 19.52 7.04
CA LYS A 187 -19.50 19.78 7.64
C LYS A 187 -20.59 19.76 6.57
N GLY A 188 -21.70 19.07 6.86
CA GLY A 188 -22.85 18.96 5.97
C GLY A 188 -22.71 17.87 4.91
N HIS A 189 -23.78 17.72 4.12
CA HIS A 189 -23.82 16.81 2.97
C HIS A 189 -23.15 17.45 1.74
N LEU A 190 -22.08 16.83 1.24
CA LEU A 190 -21.49 17.24 -0.06
C LEU A 190 -22.40 16.80 -1.21
N ASN A 191 -22.56 17.63 -2.23
CA ASN A 191 -23.23 17.20 -3.46
C ASN A 191 -22.29 16.37 -4.36
N LEU A 192 -22.87 15.65 -5.32
CA LEU A 192 -22.11 14.80 -6.25
C LEU A 192 -21.01 15.55 -7.00
N ASP A 193 -21.23 16.79 -7.43
CA ASP A 193 -20.21 17.59 -8.13
C ASP A 193 -18.98 17.82 -7.25
N SER A 194 -19.19 18.13 -5.96
CA SER A 194 -18.12 18.31 -4.98
C SER A 194 -17.38 17.00 -4.70
N MET A 195 -18.12 15.91 -4.50
CA MET A 195 -17.55 14.57 -4.32
C MET A 195 -16.69 14.15 -5.51
N ASN A 196 -17.19 14.38 -6.73
CA ASN A 196 -16.50 14.10 -7.98
C ASN A 196 -15.21 14.91 -8.12
N LYS A 197 -15.28 16.22 -7.81
CA LYS A 197 -14.11 17.11 -7.86
C LYS A 197 -13.03 16.70 -6.87
N ILE A 198 -13.41 16.35 -5.64
CA ILE A 198 -12.49 15.88 -4.60
C ILE A 198 -11.81 14.57 -5.06
N ALA A 199 -12.61 13.57 -5.46
CA ALA A 199 -12.07 12.27 -5.85
C ALA A 199 -11.15 12.36 -7.07
N ASN A 200 -11.55 13.12 -8.10
CA ASN A 200 -10.72 13.32 -9.30
C ASN A 200 -9.42 14.06 -8.97
N GLY A 201 -9.49 15.12 -8.15
CA GLY A 201 -8.31 15.86 -7.72
C GLY A 201 -7.30 15.01 -6.96
N MET A 202 -7.77 14.11 -6.09
CA MET A 202 -6.92 13.15 -5.37
C MET A 202 -6.23 12.17 -6.35
N ILE A 203 -6.98 11.62 -7.30
CA ILE A 203 -6.46 10.67 -8.30
C ILE A 203 -5.44 11.36 -9.21
N GLU A 204 -5.76 12.55 -9.73
CA GLU A 204 -4.88 13.34 -10.60
C GLU A 204 -3.56 13.70 -9.90
N SER A 205 -3.64 14.09 -8.62
CA SER A 205 -2.44 14.45 -7.83
C SER A 205 -1.52 13.26 -7.55
N LEU A 206 -2.06 12.04 -7.60
CA LEU A 206 -1.28 10.81 -7.57
C LEU A 206 -0.86 10.31 -8.96
N GLY A 207 -1.16 11.03 -10.04
CA GLY A 207 -0.94 10.54 -11.41
C GLY A 207 -1.70 9.24 -11.68
N GLY A 208 -2.82 9.03 -10.99
CA GLY A 208 -3.63 7.83 -11.06
C GLY A 208 -4.59 7.81 -12.26
N LYS A 209 -5.08 6.62 -12.58
CA LYS A 209 -6.15 6.39 -13.56
C LYS A 209 -7.25 5.54 -12.93
N ILE A 210 -8.49 5.94 -13.13
CA ILE A 210 -9.65 5.21 -12.62
C ILE A 210 -9.69 3.82 -13.26
N ALA A 211 -9.86 2.80 -12.42
CA ALA A 211 -10.14 1.43 -12.81
C ALA A 211 -11.65 1.15 -12.77
N TYR A 212 -12.28 1.45 -11.63
CA TYR A 212 -13.71 1.25 -11.39
C TYR A 212 -14.26 2.41 -10.55
N ALA A 213 -15.53 2.76 -10.71
CA ALA A 213 -16.17 3.77 -9.89
C ALA A 213 -17.67 3.50 -9.74
N ASN A 214 -18.18 3.67 -8.53
CA ASN A 214 -19.58 3.96 -8.26
C ASN A 214 -19.67 5.41 -7.74
N ARG A 215 -20.48 6.25 -8.39
CA ARG A 215 -20.59 7.70 -8.09
C ARG A 215 -22.04 8.07 -7.79
N GLU A 216 -22.66 7.24 -6.95
CA GLU A 216 -23.99 7.47 -6.40
C GLU A 216 -23.87 8.09 -5.01
N GLU A 217 -24.83 8.91 -4.59
CA GLU A 217 -24.77 9.62 -3.29
C GLU A 217 -24.75 8.67 -2.10
N GLU A 218 -25.47 7.54 -2.18
CA GLU A 218 -25.53 6.55 -1.11
C GLU A 218 -24.28 5.66 -1.04
N LEU A 219 -23.57 5.48 -2.15
CA LEU A 219 -22.38 4.64 -2.25
C LEU A 219 -21.38 5.24 -3.24
N PHE A 220 -20.62 6.23 -2.78
CA PHE A 220 -19.57 6.86 -3.56
C PHE A 220 -18.23 6.13 -3.31
N THR A 221 -17.79 5.33 -4.26
CA THR A 221 -16.48 4.64 -4.22
C THR A 221 -15.75 4.73 -5.57
N VAL A 222 -14.45 5.04 -5.54
CA VAL A 222 -13.61 5.09 -6.73
C VAL A 222 -12.33 4.29 -6.49
N TYR A 223 -12.09 3.31 -7.35
CA TYR A 223 -10.86 2.53 -7.39
C TYR A 223 -10.00 3.02 -8.56
N ALA A 224 -8.73 3.29 -8.27
CA ALA A 224 -7.77 3.76 -9.26
C ALA A 224 -6.41 3.06 -9.12
N TYR A 225 -5.58 3.26 -10.14
CA TYR A 225 -4.21 2.77 -10.18
C TYR A 225 -3.24 3.91 -10.50
N SER A 226 -2.18 4.01 -9.72
CA SER A 226 -1.03 4.87 -10.00
C SER A 226 0.26 4.06 -10.06
N GLY A 227 1.10 4.34 -11.06
CA GLY A 227 2.46 3.81 -11.12
C GLY A 227 3.42 4.42 -10.09
N LEU A 228 3.00 5.48 -9.38
CA LEU A 228 3.78 6.09 -8.30
C LEU A 228 3.76 5.26 -7.01
N LEU A 229 2.76 4.38 -6.85
CA LEU A 229 2.58 3.54 -5.67
C LEU A 229 3.02 2.11 -5.95
N LYS A 230 3.88 1.59 -5.06
CA LYS A 230 4.52 0.29 -5.24
C LYS A 230 3.56 -0.84 -4.89
N GLU A 231 2.86 -0.72 -3.78
CA GLU A 231 1.88 -1.70 -3.30
C GLU A 231 0.60 -1.63 -4.14
N TYR A 232 0.02 -2.78 -4.47
CA TYR A 232 -1.26 -2.87 -5.17
C TYR A 232 -1.94 -4.20 -4.86
N VAL A 233 -3.26 -4.25 -5.03
CA VAL A 233 -4.05 -5.49 -5.10
C VAL A 233 -4.55 -5.72 -6.52
N THR A 234 -4.89 -6.96 -6.84
CA THR A 234 -5.53 -7.29 -8.13
C THR A 234 -6.97 -7.68 -7.87
N SER A 235 -7.91 -6.95 -8.46
CA SER A 235 -9.34 -7.26 -8.44
C SER A 235 -9.82 -7.47 -9.86
N MET A 236 -10.45 -8.61 -10.14
CA MET A 236 -10.97 -8.97 -11.47
C MET A 236 -9.93 -8.78 -12.61
N GLY A 237 -8.67 -9.12 -12.33
CA GLY A 237 -7.56 -8.98 -13.29
C GLY A 237 -6.98 -7.57 -13.43
N THR A 238 -7.53 -6.58 -12.72
CA THR A 238 -7.07 -5.18 -12.76
C THR A 238 -6.32 -4.82 -11.49
N LYS A 239 -5.16 -4.15 -11.64
CA LYS A 239 -4.39 -3.63 -10.51
C LYS A 239 -5.08 -2.39 -9.94
N ILE A 240 -5.18 -2.32 -8.62
CA ILE A 240 -5.75 -1.19 -7.87
C ILE A 240 -4.80 -0.89 -6.72
N ASN A 241 -4.51 0.39 -6.50
CA ASN A 241 -3.74 0.84 -5.35
C ASN A 241 -4.18 2.20 -4.78
N ILE A 242 -5.31 2.69 -5.26
CA ILE A 242 -5.99 3.87 -4.73
C ILE A 242 -7.45 3.46 -4.56
N HIS A 243 -7.99 3.63 -3.35
CA HIS A 243 -9.40 3.46 -3.05
C HIS A 243 -9.91 4.73 -2.36
N ILE A 244 -10.88 5.39 -2.97
CA ILE A 244 -11.58 6.55 -2.40
C ILE A 244 -12.98 6.12 -2.04
N ALA A 245 -13.41 6.42 -0.82
CA ALA A 245 -14.81 6.26 -0.40
C ALA A 245 -15.30 7.57 0.19
N ILE A 246 -16.52 7.99 -0.13
CA ILE A 246 -17.13 9.19 0.45
C ILE A 246 -18.47 8.81 1.03
N GLN A 247 -18.69 9.20 2.28
CA GLN A 247 -19.89 8.82 3.03
C GLN A 247 -20.42 10.03 3.80
N TYR A 248 -21.73 10.18 3.79
CA TYR A 248 -22.42 11.17 4.60
C TYR A 248 -23.05 10.51 5.84
N ASP A 249 -22.66 11.00 7.00
CA ASP A 249 -23.27 10.67 8.28
C ASP A 249 -24.36 11.70 8.60
N LYS A 250 -25.61 11.20 8.64
CA LYS A 250 -26.82 12.00 8.93
C LYS A 250 -26.91 12.40 10.40
N ASP A 251 -26.38 11.60 11.32
CA ASP A 251 -26.48 11.83 12.75
C ASP A 251 -25.54 12.96 13.19
N THR A 252 -24.35 13.02 12.58
CA THR A 252 -23.37 14.08 12.84
C THR A 252 -23.40 15.23 11.82
N ASP A 253 -24.26 15.13 10.79
CA ASP A 253 -24.37 16.07 9.67
C ASP A 253 -22.98 16.39 9.10
N THR A 254 -22.30 15.33 8.67
CA THR A 254 -20.88 15.38 8.31
C THR A 254 -20.61 14.42 7.16
N THR A 255 -19.87 14.88 6.14
CA THR A 255 -19.34 14.02 5.08
C THR A 255 -17.89 13.65 5.38
N ILE A 256 -17.57 12.36 5.36
CA ILE A 256 -16.21 11.83 5.51
C ILE A 256 -15.72 11.36 4.15
N VAL A 257 -14.53 11.82 3.78
CA VAL A 257 -13.81 11.38 2.58
C VAL A 257 -12.64 10.53 3.02
N TYR A 258 -12.62 9.28 2.59
CA TYR A 258 -11.56 8.31 2.82
C TYR A 258 -10.72 8.10 1.58
N LEU A 259 -9.45 7.84 1.80
CA LEU A 259 -8.47 7.57 0.76
C LEU A 259 -7.45 6.55 1.27
N GLY A 260 -7.54 5.34 0.73
CA GLY A 260 -6.72 4.21 1.10
C GLY A 260 -5.75 3.76 0.01
N THR A 261 -4.62 3.21 0.43
CA THR A 261 -3.63 2.52 -0.42
C THR A 261 -3.17 1.22 0.28
N PRO A 262 -3.20 0.06 -0.41
CA PRO A 262 -3.75 -0.11 -1.74
C PRO A 262 -5.28 -0.05 -1.76
N VAL A 263 -5.94 -0.48 -0.67
CA VAL A 263 -7.41 -0.46 -0.50
C VAL A 263 -7.74 -0.24 0.97
N ILE A 264 -8.78 0.53 1.27
CA ILE A 264 -9.35 0.68 2.61
C ILE A 264 -9.75 -0.69 3.20
N ASN A 265 -9.21 -1.02 4.38
CA ASN A 265 -9.58 -2.20 5.15
C ASN A 265 -10.61 -1.83 6.22
N GLY A 266 -11.70 -2.60 6.35
CA GLY A 266 -12.78 -2.35 7.30
C GLY A 266 -14.04 -1.74 6.66
N GLY A 267 -15.06 -1.52 7.49
CA GLY A 267 -16.27 -0.81 7.09
C GLY A 267 -16.08 0.70 7.19
N TYR A 268 -16.70 1.41 6.25
CA TYR A 268 -16.91 2.85 6.26
C TYR A 268 -18.41 3.06 6.25
#